data_AF-A0A4U5PN35-F1
#
_entry.id   AF-A0A4U5PN35-F1
#
_cell.length_a   1.000
_cell.length_b   1.000
_cell.length_c   1.000
_cell.angle_alpha   90.00
_cell.angle_beta   90.00
_cell.angle_gamma   90.00
#
_symmetry.space_group_name_H-M   'P 1'
#
loop_
_entity.id
_entity.type
_entity.pdbx_description
1 polymer ?
#
loop_
_entity_poly.entity_id
_entity_poly.type
_entity_poly.pdbx_seq_one_letter_code
_entity_poly.pdbx_strand_id
1 'polypeptide(L)'
;MYSNNSSSLRDALCFFMDEEKGHEIGYVQYPQSMMNVTKNDLYGNSLNVIFKMEFPGIDANGGPMYIGTGCFHMRVDWKRVADIKIEGNARDLEEECKVLASCAYEENTQWGIEVGLKYGCLLKDGMTGSSIRCRGWRSVYFNPERKGFLGLAPTTLLQTLVQQERWSGGELQILLSRHGPFFDGYKNIPLKLLLSYCIYFLWAANCFPTLYYVVVPSLCLLRGISLFPKASSPWIHAFAYAFFAD
;
A
#
# COMPACT_ATOMS: atom_id res chain seq x y z
N MET A 1 7.11 -10.68 9.52
CA MET A 1 8.19 -11.00 8.56
C MET A 1 9.53 -10.92 9.29
N TYR A 2 10.56 -11.59 8.81
CA TYR A 2 11.93 -11.48 9.31
C TYR A 2 12.90 -11.08 8.19
N SER A 3 14.05 -10.54 8.57
CA SER A 3 15.10 -10.15 7.63
C SER A 3 15.75 -11.38 7.01
N ASN A 4 15.75 -11.44 5.68
CA ASN A 4 16.33 -12.54 4.91
C ASN A 4 17.60 -12.12 4.13
N ASN A 5 17.88 -10.83 4.04
CA ASN A 5 19.08 -10.30 3.40
C ASN A 5 19.72 -9.24 4.31
N SER A 6 20.95 -9.49 4.76
CA SER A 6 21.74 -8.56 5.58
C SER A 6 22.08 -7.26 4.85
N SER A 7 22.01 -7.25 3.51
CA SER A 7 22.23 -6.06 2.70
C SER A 7 21.04 -5.09 2.70
N SER A 8 19.85 -5.50 3.15
CA SER A 8 18.63 -4.68 3.00
C SER A 8 18.75 -3.29 3.63
N LEU A 9 19.46 -3.16 4.76
CA LEU A 9 19.71 -1.85 5.37
C LEU A 9 20.63 -1.00 4.50
N ARG A 10 21.75 -1.58 4.02
CA ARG A 10 22.70 -0.88 3.14
C ARG A 10 22.00 -0.42 1.86
N ASP A 11 21.23 -1.30 1.24
CA ASP A 11 20.53 -1.01 -0.01
C ASP A 11 19.49 0.10 0.19
N ALA A 12 18.77 0.11 1.32
CA ALA A 12 17.87 1.22 1.66
C ALA A 12 18.62 2.54 1.89
N LEU A 13 19.77 2.49 2.58
CA LEU A 13 20.61 3.67 2.81
C LEU A 13 21.14 4.26 1.49
N CYS A 14 21.44 3.45 0.47
CA CYS A 14 21.83 3.96 -0.84
C CYS A 14 20.80 4.92 -1.44
N PHE A 15 19.50 4.67 -1.24
CA PHE A 15 18.46 5.60 -1.70
C PHE A 15 18.41 6.87 -0.86
N PHE A 16 18.47 6.76 0.47
CA PHE A 16 18.40 7.93 1.35
C PHE A 16 19.63 8.84 1.29
N MET A 17 20.80 8.27 1.02
CA MET A 17 22.08 8.98 0.94
C MET A 17 22.40 9.48 -0.47
N ASP A 18 21.50 9.28 -1.44
CA ASP A 18 21.62 9.87 -2.77
C ASP A 18 21.60 11.41 -2.67
N GLU A 19 22.67 12.05 -3.13
CA GLU A 19 22.86 13.50 -2.96
C GLU A 19 21.82 14.33 -3.73
N GLU A 20 21.34 13.82 -4.87
CA GLU A 20 20.41 14.54 -5.73
C GLU A 20 18.95 14.36 -5.29
N LYS A 21 18.53 13.14 -4.98
CA LYS A 21 17.11 12.77 -4.80
C LYS A 21 16.80 12.19 -3.43
N GLY A 22 17.80 11.79 -2.64
CA GLY A 22 17.60 11.14 -1.35
C GLY A 22 16.78 11.99 -0.38
N HIS A 23 16.90 13.33 -0.48
CA HIS A 23 16.15 14.28 0.34
C HIS A 23 14.64 14.36 0.02
N GLU A 24 14.20 13.78 -1.10
CA GLU A 24 12.78 13.68 -1.46
C GLU A 24 12.14 12.37 -0.94
N ILE A 25 12.93 11.39 -0.51
CA ILE A 25 12.46 10.02 -0.23
C ILE A 25 12.04 9.89 1.23
N GLY A 26 10.74 9.70 1.46
CA GLY A 26 10.18 9.47 2.80
C GLY A 26 10.34 8.01 3.27
N TYR A 27 10.32 7.04 2.36
CA TYR A 27 10.53 5.63 2.69
C TYR A 27 10.91 4.74 1.49
N VAL A 28 11.55 3.61 1.79
CA VAL A 28 11.90 2.54 0.84
C VAL A 28 11.11 1.28 1.19
N GLN A 29 10.23 0.85 0.29
CA GLN A 29 9.33 -0.30 0.43
C GLN A 29 9.88 -1.52 -0.31
N TYR A 30 10.02 -2.64 0.41
CA TYR A 30 10.36 -3.94 -0.14
C TYR A 30 9.10 -4.78 -0.39
N PRO A 31 9.13 -5.77 -1.30
CA PRO A 31 8.02 -6.71 -1.46
C PRO A 31 7.80 -7.56 -0.21
N GLN A 32 6.53 -7.86 0.10
CA GLN A 32 6.20 -8.92 1.04
C GLN A 32 6.36 -10.27 0.33
N SER A 33 7.33 -11.07 0.75
CA SER A 33 7.56 -12.41 0.18
C SER A 33 7.19 -13.48 1.20
N MET A 34 6.31 -14.42 0.82
CA MET A 34 5.78 -15.44 1.72
C MET A 34 6.41 -16.81 1.40
N MET A 35 6.93 -17.50 2.42
CA MET A 35 7.67 -18.76 2.20
C MET A 35 6.79 -20.01 2.12
N ASN A 36 5.63 -19.97 2.77
CA ASN A 36 4.72 -21.12 2.90
C ASN A 36 3.63 -21.14 1.82
N VAL A 37 3.80 -20.39 0.72
CA VAL A 37 2.86 -20.42 -0.40
C VAL A 37 3.04 -21.73 -1.16
N THR A 38 1.93 -22.46 -1.34
CA THR A 38 1.94 -23.72 -2.07
C THR A 38 2.05 -23.48 -3.58
N LYS A 39 2.47 -24.50 -4.34
CA LYS A 39 2.58 -24.43 -5.81
C LYS A 39 1.28 -23.96 -6.49
N ASN A 40 0.13 -24.31 -5.92
CA ASN A 40 -1.17 -23.96 -6.49
C ASN A 40 -1.67 -22.58 -6.06
N ASP A 41 -1.10 -22.01 -4.99
CA ASP A 41 -1.50 -20.72 -4.40
C ASP A 41 -3.02 -20.50 -4.39
N LEU A 42 -3.77 -21.47 -3.87
CA LEU A 42 -5.25 -21.52 -3.91
C LEU A 42 -5.94 -20.24 -3.40
N TYR A 43 -5.28 -19.51 -2.51
CA TYR A 43 -5.81 -18.31 -1.87
C TYR A 43 -5.21 -17.00 -2.43
N GLY A 44 -4.34 -17.09 -3.44
CA GLY A 44 -3.70 -15.91 -4.05
C GLY A 44 -2.76 -15.16 -3.11
N ASN A 45 -2.15 -15.85 -2.15
CA ASN A 45 -1.34 -15.24 -1.09
C ASN A 45 0.06 -14.80 -1.57
N SER A 46 0.47 -15.19 -2.78
CA SER A 46 1.73 -14.71 -3.37
C SER A 46 1.71 -13.23 -3.72
N LEU A 47 0.53 -12.65 -3.97
CA LEU A 47 0.34 -11.24 -4.36
C LEU A 47 1.28 -10.81 -5.51
N ASN A 48 1.55 -11.73 -6.44
CA ASN A 48 2.54 -11.52 -7.51
C ASN A 48 2.19 -10.33 -8.41
N VAL A 49 0.91 -10.08 -8.70
CA VAL A 49 0.48 -8.94 -9.53
C VAL A 49 0.91 -7.62 -8.88
N ILE A 50 0.64 -7.48 -7.58
CA ILE A 50 0.99 -6.29 -6.80
C ILE A 50 2.51 -6.07 -6.85
N PHE A 51 3.30 -7.09 -6.50
CA PHE A 51 4.75 -6.90 -6.32
C PHE A 51 5.58 -6.99 -7.60
N LYS A 52 5.10 -7.66 -8.65
CA LYS A 52 5.87 -7.81 -9.90
C LYS A 52 5.42 -6.87 -11.01
N MET A 53 4.20 -6.34 -10.95
CA MET A 53 3.63 -5.51 -12.00
C MET A 53 3.27 -4.12 -11.47
N GLU A 54 2.38 -4.05 -10.47
CA GLU A 54 1.81 -2.78 -10.04
C GLU A 54 2.84 -1.90 -9.32
N PHE A 55 3.51 -2.43 -8.30
CA PHE A 55 4.48 -1.66 -7.51
C PHE A 55 5.64 -1.12 -8.35
N PRO A 56 6.30 -1.91 -9.23
CA PRO A 56 7.26 -1.38 -10.19
C PRO A 56 6.69 -0.29 -11.10
N GLY A 57 5.45 -0.46 -11.59
CA GLY A 57 4.80 0.54 -12.45
C GLY A 57 4.50 1.85 -11.72
N ILE A 58 4.04 1.75 -10.47
CA ILE A 58 3.75 2.88 -9.59
C ILE A 58 5.05 3.59 -9.17
N ASP A 59 6.14 2.84 -8.99
CA ASP A 59 7.44 3.39 -8.59
C ASP A 59 8.00 4.39 -9.61
N ALA A 60 7.81 4.11 -10.91
CA ALA A 60 8.16 5.01 -11.99
C ALA A 60 7.45 6.37 -11.92
N ASN A 61 6.34 6.46 -11.18
CA ASN A 61 5.52 7.66 -11.03
C ASN A 61 5.52 8.21 -9.60
N GLY A 62 6.56 7.87 -8.83
CA GLY A 62 6.85 8.52 -7.57
C GLY A 62 6.90 7.58 -6.38
N GLY A 63 6.45 6.32 -6.48
CA GLY A 63 6.62 5.32 -5.43
C GLY A 63 5.33 4.64 -4.95
N PRO A 64 5.41 3.39 -4.46
CA PRO A 64 4.26 2.65 -3.94
C PRO A 64 3.80 3.19 -2.57
N MET A 65 2.60 2.80 -2.14
CA MET A 65 2.13 3.05 -0.78
C MET A 65 2.88 2.21 0.25
N TYR A 66 2.87 2.66 1.51
CA TYR A 66 3.37 1.91 2.65
C TYR A 66 2.41 0.78 3.02
N ILE A 67 2.92 -0.45 3.09
CA ILE A 67 2.11 -1.67 3.33
C ILE A 67 2.47 -2.40 4.64
N GLY A 68 2.92 -1.64 5.65
CA GLY A 68 3.02 -2.13 7.03
C GLY A 68 4.29 -2.91 7.39
N THR A 69 5.04 -3.44 6.43
CA THR A 69 6.23 -4.25 6.69
C THR A 69 7.26 -4.17 5.56
N GLY A 70 8.50 -4.59 5.83
CA GLY A 70 9.59 -4.53 4.87
C GLY A 70 9.87 -3.11 4.38
N CYS A 71 9.76 -2.12 5.26
CA CYS A 71 9.85 -0.72 4.91
C CYS A 71 10.88 -0.01 5.80
N PHE A 72 11.73 0.82 5.20
CA PHE A 72 12.60 1.73 5.92
C PHE A 72 12.03 3.14 5.77
N HIS A 73 11.79 3.83 6.88
CA HIS A 73 11.29 5.20 6.88
C HIS A 73 12.42 6.17 7.21
N MET A 74 12.48 7.27 6.47
CA MET A 74 13.32 8.40 6.85
C MET A 74 12.69 9.10 8.06
N ARG A 75 13.48 9.34 9.11
CA ARG A 75 13.08 10.26 10.16
C ARG A 75 13.24 11.66 9.59
N VAL A 76 12.12 12.32 9.28
CA VAL A 76 12.06 13.61 8.55
C VAL A 76 12.84 14.75 9.22
N ASP A 77 13.29 14.57 10.47
CA ASP A 77 14.16 15.52 11.18
C ASP A 77 15.59 14.98 11.40
N TRP A 78 16.06 14.01 10.60
CA TRP A 78 17.41 13.41 10.74
C TRP A 78 18.51 14.46 10.78
N LYS A 79 18.48 15.50 9.94
CA LYS A 79 19.51 16.56 9.98
C LYS A 79 19.52 17.29 11.34
N ARG A 80 18.33 17.54 11.90
CA ARG A 80 18.15 18.21 13.18
C ARG A 80 18.46 17.31 14.37
N VAL A 81 18.35 15.98 14.20
CA VAL A 81 18.65 14.95 15.20
C VAL A 81 20.12 14.50 15.16
N ALA A 82 20.75 14.50 13.99
CA ALA A 82 22.17 14.16 13.83
C ALA A 82 23.08 15.20 14.51
N ASP A 83 22.62 16.44 14.61
CA ASP A 83 23.29 17.52 15.35
C ASP A 83 23.00 17.47 16.87
N ILE A 84 22.08 16.61 17.33
CA ILE A 84 21.83 16.42 18.77
C ILE A 84 22.92 15.49 19.31
N LYS A 85 23.95 16.09 19.91
CA LYS A 85 24.82 15.37 20.85
C LYS A 85 23.98 14.94 22.05
N ILE A 86 23.67 13.64 22.11
CA ILE A 86 23.10 13.02 23.31
C ILE A 86 24.24 12.85 24.30
N GLU A 87 24.49 13.89 25.10
CA GLU A 87 25.36 13.80 26.28
C GLU A 87 24.48 13.47 27.49
N GLY A 88 24.39 12.17 27.83
CA GLY A 88 23.61 11.69 28.97
C GLY A 88 24.10 10.31 29.42
N ASN A 89 24.08 10.04 30.73
CA ASN A 89 24.38 8.70 31.22
C ASN A 89 23.19 7.75 30.91
N ALA A 90 23.43 6.45 30.80
CA ALA A 90 22.40 5.50 30.40
C ALA A 90 21.17 5.45 31.33
N ARG A 91 21.34 5.76 32.62
CA ARG A 91 20.23 5.79 33.59
C ARG A 91 19.33 6.99 33.38
N ASP A 92 19.91 8.16 33.12
CA ASP A 92 19.15 9.38 32.88
C ASP A 92 18.29 9.22 31.61
N LEU A 93 18.88 8.67 30.54
CA LEU A 93 18.16 8.34 29.29
C LEU A 93 17.05 7.31 29.52
N GLU A 94 17.28 6.31 30.37
CA GLU A 94 16.26 5.33 30.72
C GLU A 94 15.05 5.97 31.41
N GLU A 95 15.29 6.88 32.36
CA GLU A 95 14.22 7.61 33.05
C GLU A 95 13.44 8.53 32.10
N GLU A 96 14.12 9.23 31.19
CA GLU A 96 13.46 10.02 30.14
C GLU A 96 12.60 9.14 29.21
N CYS A 97 13.12 7.99 28.79
CA CYS A 97 12.38 7.03 27.98
C CYS A 97 11.09 6.54 28.67
N LYS A 98 11.09 6.38 30.01
CA LYS A 98 9.87 5.99 30.76
C LYS A 98 8.77 7.04 30.65
N VAL A 99 9.14 8.32 30.66
CA VAL A 99 8.17 9.42 30.46
C VAL A 99 7.62 9.42 29.04
N LEU A 100 8.48 9.26 28.04
CA LEU A 100 8.08 9.19 26.62
C LEU A 100 7.22 7.96 26.29
N ALA A 101 7.40 6.86 27.01
CA ALA A 101 6.62 5.62 26.87
C ALA A 101 5.37 5.58 27.77
N SER A 102 5.09 6.66 28.51
CA SER A 102 3.93 6.71 29.40
C SER A 102 2.61 6.72 28.63
N CYS A 103 1.54 6.17 29.22
CA CYS A 103 0.21 6.16 28.60
C CYS A 103 -0.39 7.55 28.39
N ALA A 104 0.06 8.55 29.15
CA ALA A 104 -0.39 9.92 29.05
C ALA A 104 0.43 10.76 28.04
N TYR A 105 1.52 10.21 27.48
CA TYR A 105 2.42 10.98 26.61
C TYR A 105 1.70 11.59 25.40
N GLU A 106 0.77 10.84 24.81
CA GLU A 106 0.03 11.28 23.62
C GLU A 106 -1.18 12.16 23.96
N GLU A 107 -1.54 12.32 25.24
CA GLU A 107 -2.69 13.08 25.68
C GLU A 107 -2.55 14.56 25.31
N ASN A 108 -3.56 15.13 24.65
CA ASN A 108 -3.56 16.51 24.13
C ASN A 108 -2.42 16.84 23.15
N THR A 109 -1.79 15.83 22.54
CA THR A 109 -0.75 16.02 21.51
C THR A 109 -1.30 15.81 20.10
N GLN A 110 -0.46 16.08 19.09
CA GLN A 110 -0.77 15.80 17.68
C GLN A 110 -0.32 14.40 17.22
N TRP A 111 0.14 13.55 18.13
CA TRP A 111 0.49 12.15 17.82
C TRP A 111 -0.73 11.39 17.33
N GLY A 112 -0.55 10.59 16.28
CA GLY A 112 -1.63 9.84 15.64
C GLY A 112 -2.56 10.65 14.75
N ILE A 113 -2.64 11.96 14.93
CA ILE A 113 -3.47 12.87 14.13
C ILE A 113 -2.63 13.47 13.00
N GLU A 114 -1.60 14.23 13.34
CA GLU A 114 -0.67 14.83 12.37
C GLU A 114 0.69 14.14 12.37
N VAL A 115 1.18 13.69 13.52
CA VAL A 115 2.53 13.14 13.68
C VAL A 115 2.49 11.63 13.87
N GLY A 116 3.48 10.92 13.31
CA GLY A 116 3.61 9.47 13.48
C GLY A 116 2.62 8.66 12.64
N LEU A 117 2.35 7.44 13.12
CA LEU A 117 1.39 6.52 12.50
C LEU A 117 -0.03 7.05 12.66
N LYS A 118 -0.79 7.16 11.58
CA LYS A 118 -2.13 7.73 11.59
C LYS A 118 -3.15 6.83 12.29
N TYR A 119 -4.00 7.45 13.12
CA TYR A 119 -5.09 6.79 13.84
C TYR A 119 -6.43 6.93 13.08
N GLY A 120 -7.44 6.18 13.53
CA GLY A 120 -8.81 6.29 13.00
C GLY A 120 -9.10 5.51 11.73
N CYS A 121 -8.17 4.68 11.24
CA CYS A 121 -8.38 3.76 10.12
C CYS A 121 -7.92 2.34 10.47
N LEU A 122 -8.60 1.33 9.92
CA LEU A 122 -8.17 -0.07 10.01
C LEU A 122 -6.82 -0.31 9.33
N LEU A 123 -6.56 0.40 8.23
CA LEU A 123 -5.34 0.31 7.42
C LEU A 123 -4.40 1.50 7.70
N LYS A 124 -3.87 1.52 8.93
CA LYS A 124 -3.03 2.62 9.44
C LYS A 124 -1.78 2.85 8.59
N ASP A 125 -1.20 1.79 8.06
CA ASP A 125 -0.06 1.83 7.14
C ASP A 125 -0.40 2.59 5.86
N GLY A 126 -1.45 2.19 5.14
CA GLY A 126 -1.90 2.86 3.92
C GLY A 126 -2.22 4.35 4.17
N MET A 127 -2.91 4.66 5.27
CA MET A 127 -3.23 6.04 5.65
C MET A 127 -1.98 6.86 6.00
N THR A 128 -1.02 6.26 6.71
CA THR A 128 0.25 6.93 7.04
C THR A 128 1.09 7.18 5.78
N GLY A 129 1.20 6.17 4.91
CA GLY A 129 1.87 6.28 3.63
C GLY A 129 1.26 7.41 2.79
N SER A 130 -0.06 7.42 2.65
CA SER A 130 -0.80 8.49 1.98
C SER A 130 -0.50 9.86 2.58
N SER A 131 -0.54 10.01 3.90
CA SER A 131 -0.22 11.28 4.56
C SER A 131 1.21 11.74 4.33
N ILE A 132 2.18 10.83 4.26
CA ILE A 132 3.58 11.16 3.90
C ILE A 132 3.63 11.70 2.46
N ARG A 133 2.93 11.04 1.53
CA ARG A 133 2.82 11.49 0.13
C ARG A 133 2.17 12.86 -0.01
N CYS A 134 1.11 13.12 0.75
CA CYS A 134 0.39 14.40 0.75
C CYS A 134 1.28 15.58 1.21
N ARG A 135 2.37 15.29 1.93
CA ARG A 135 3.38 16.27 2.35
C ARG A 135 4.50 16.48 1.32
N GLY A 136 4.39 15.89 0.14
CA GLY A 136 5.36 16.03 -0.95
C GLY A 136 6.47 14.98 -0.97
N TRP A 137 6.51 14.07 -0.01
CA TRP A 137 7.52 13.01 0.02
C TRP A 137 7.25 11.95 -1.05
N ARG A 138 8.33 11.42 -1.61
CA ARG A 138 8.35 10.27 -2.50
C ARG A 138 8.62 8.98 -1.72
N SER A 139 8.40 7.85 -2.36
CA SER A 139 8.78 6.54 -1.86
C SER A 139 9.48 5.78 -2.98
N VAL A 140 10.22 4.75 -2.61
CA VAL A 140 10.91 3.88 -3.55
C VAL A 140 10.45 2.46 -3.35
N TYR A 141 10.17 1.76 -4.45
CA TYR A 141 10.03 0.31 -4.46
C TYR A 141 11.37 -0.34 -4.77
N PHE A 142 11.84 -1.23 -3.88
CA PHE A 142 13.07 -1.96 -4.11
C PHE A 142 12.88 -3.47 -3.97
N ASN A 143 13.13 -4.20 -5.07
CA ASN A 143 12.98 -5.64 -5.17
C ASN A 143 14.32 -6.30 -5.54
N PRO A 144 15.20 -6.57 -4.56
CA PRO A 144 16.47 -7.23 -4.81
C PRO A 144 16.27 -8.70 -5.23
N GLU A 145 17.25 -9.26 -5.93
CA GLU A 145 17.27 -10.67 -6.35
C GLU A 145 17.08 -11.60 -5.14
N ARG A 146 17.89 -11.41 -4.08
CA ARG A 146 17.67 -12.03 -2.78
C ARG A 146 16.64 -11.22 -1.99
N LYS A 147 15.47 -11.81 -1.76
CA LYS A 147 14.36 -11.20 -1.01
C LYS A 147 14.83 -10.63 0.31
N GLY A 148 14.55 -9.33 0.52
CA GLY A 148 14.94 -8.60 1.72
C GLY A 148 14.28 -9.13 2.98
N PHE A 149 12.98 -9.44 2.89
CA PHE A 149 12.16 -9.88 4.00
C PHE A 149 11.31 -11.09 3.61
N LEU A 150 11.17 -12.03 4.54
CA LEU A 150 10.34 -13.22 4.38
C LEU A 150 9.26 -13.30 5.46
N GLY A 151 8.07 -13.74 5.07
CA GLY A 151 6.89 -13.87 5.93
C GLY A 151 6.18 -15.19 5.75
N LEU A 152 5.05 -15.31 6.46
CA LEU A 152 4.12 -16.43 6.36
C LEU A 152 2.77 -15.89 5.90
N ALA A 153 2.24 -16.51 4.86
CA ALA A 153 0.89 -16.33 4.38
C ALA A 153 -0.12 -17.05 5.29
N PRO A 154 -1.38 -16.59 5.35
CA PRO A 154 -2.49 -17.36 5.90
C PRO A 154 -2.56 -18.77 5.30
N THR A 155 -2.81 -19.78 6.14
CA THR A 155 -2.86 -21.18 5.70
C THR A 155 -4.27 -21.71 5.52
N THR A 156 -5.30 -20.93 5.88
CA THR A 156 -6.71 -21.30 5.74
C THR A 156 -7.49 -20.24 4.98
N LEU A 157 -8.58 -20.68 4.35
CA LEU A 157 -9.51 -19.79 3.67
C LEU A 157 -10.07 -18.73 4.64
N LEU A 158 -10.49 -19.14 5.84
CA LEU A 158 -11.06 -18.22 6.82
C LEU A 158 -10.07 -17.10 7.21
N GLN A 159 -8.81 -17.43 7.48
CA GLN A 159 -7.80 -16.42 7.79
C GLN A 159 -7.56 -15.47 6.62
N THR A 160 -7.56 -16.00 5.39
CA THR A 160 -7.41 -15.19 4.18
C THR A 160 -8.60 -14.23 4.02
N LEU A 161 -9.83 -14.71 4.19
CA LEU A 161 -11.04 -13.89 4.08
C LEU A 161 -11.06 -12.76 5.12
N VAL A 162 -10.74 -13.06 6.38
CA VAL A 162 -10.64 -12.03 7.43
C VAL A 162 -9.57 -10.99 7.09
N GLN A 163 -8.44 -11.41 6.51
CA GLN A 163 -7.39 -10.49 6.07
C GLN A 163 -7.88 -9.59 4.93
N GLN A 164 -8.48 -10.17 3.89
CA GLN A 164 -9.00 -9.41 2.75
C GLN A 164 -10.14 -8.46 3.15
N GLU A 165 -11.03 -8.87 4.05
CA GLU A 165 -12.08 -8.02 4.61
C GLU A 165 -11.49 -6.80 5.31
N ARG A 166 -10.46 -6.99 6.13
CA ARG A 166 -9.77 -5.89 6.83
C ARG A 166 -9.08 -4.93 5.86
N TRP A 167 -8.43 -5.45 4.83
CA TRP A 167 -7.75 -4.63 3.82
C TRP A 167 -8.75 -3.83 2.99
N SER A 168 -9.70 -4.50 2.34
CA SER A 168 -10.72 -3.84 1.50
C SER A 168 -11.59 -2.85 2.29
N GLY A 169 -11.97 -3.19 3.53
CA GLY A 169 -12.69 -2.27 4.41
C GLY A 169 -11.85 -1.06 4.83
N GLY A 170 -10.57 -1.25 5.11
CA GLY A 170 -9.64 -0.16 5.43
C GLY A 170 -9.37 0.75 4.24
N GLU A 171 -9.18 0.20 3.05
CA GLU A 171 -9.01 0.96 1.80
C GLU A 171 -10.24 1.78 1.45
N LEU A 172 -11.44 1.21 1.63
CA LEU A 172 -12.70 1.93 1.47
C LEU A 172 -12.85 3.05 2.50
N GLN A 173 -12.45 2.83 3.75
CA GLN A 173 -12.42 3.90 4.76
C GLN A 173 -11.49 5.04 4.34
N ILE A 174 -10.30 4.74 3.82
CA ILE A 174 -9.38 5.77 3.31
C ILE A 174 -10.03 6.55 2.18
N LEU A 175 -10.65 5.86 1.20
CA LEU A 175 -11.34 6.46 0.07
C LEU A 175 -12.38 7.50 0.49
N LEU A 176 -13.20 7.15 1.49
CA LEU A 176 -14.32 7.96 1.98
C LEU A 176 -13.92 8.96 3.08
N SER A 177 -12.69 8.87 3.59
CA SER A 177 -12.21 9.78 4.63
C SER A 177 -11.92 11.19 4.08
N ARG A 178 -11.86 12.20 4.97
CA ARG A 178 -11.37 13.55 4.61
C ARG A 178 -9.93 13.57 4.09
N HIS A 179 -9.17 12.53 4.38
CA HIS A 179 -7.81 12.33 3.90
C HIS A 179 -7.76 11.46 2.64
N GLY A 180 -8.91 11.18 2.01
CA GLY A 180 -9.03 10.38 0.80
C GLY A 180 -8.68 11.16 -0.48
N PRO A 181 -8.51 10.43 -1.61
CA PRO A 181 -8.04 10.97 -2.89
C PRO A 181 -8.94 12.06 -3.50
N PHE A 182 -10.21 12.11 -3.10
CA PHE A 182 -11.21 13.06 -3.61
C PHE A 182 -11.40 14.30 -2.72
N PHE A 183 -10.64 14.40 -1.62
CA PHE A 183 -10.73 15.49 -0.65
C PHE A 183 -9.37 16.21 -0.50
N ASP A 184 -9.30 17.23 0.35
CA ASP A 184 -8.15 18.13 0.50
C ASP A 184 -6.80 17.44 0.78
N GLY A 185 -6.80 16.17 1.22
CA GLY A 185 -5.61 15.38 1.49
C GLY A 185 -4.65 15.28 0.29
N TYR A 186 -5.14 15.10 -0.93
CA TYR A 186 -4.30 14.66 -2.06
C TYR A 186 -3.78 15.77 -2.99
N LYS A 187 -3.92 17.05 -2.61
CA LYS A 187 -3.56 18.20 -3.47
C LYS A 187 -2.10 18.18 -3.99
N ASN A 188 -1.20 17.56 -3.24
CA ASN A 188 0.23 17.50 -3.60
C ASN A 188 0.64 16.21 -4.31
N ILE A 189 -0.30 15.29 -4.58
CA ILE A 189 -0.01 14.02 -5.25
C ILE A 189 -0.33 14.18 -6.74
N PRO A 190 0.62 13.86 -7.65
CA PRO A 190 0.38 13.94 -9.09
C PRO A 190 -0.84 13.11 -9.50
N LEU A 191 -1.69 13.64 -10.38
CA LEU A 191 -2.94 12.98 -10.81
C LEU A 191 -2.72 11.54 -11.30
N LYS A 192 -1.64 11.30 -12.05
CA LYS A 192 -1.31 9.95 -12.53
C LYS A 192 -1.05 8.98 -11.37
N LEU A 193 -0.37 9.43 -10.33
CA LEU A 193 -0.04 8.60 -9.16
C LEU A 193 -1.30 8.36 -8.33
N LEU A 194 -2.12 9.40 -8.20
CA LEU A 194 -3.41 9.31 -7.56
C LEU A 194 -4.31 8.25 -8.21
N LEU A 195 -4.46 8.30 -9.53
CA LEU A 195 -5.22 7.31 -10.29
C LEU A 195 -4.67 5.89 -10.10
N SER A 196 -3.34 5.74 -10.01
CA SER A 196 -2.73 4.44 -9.74
C SER A 196 -3.01 3.91 -8.33
N TYR A 197 -3.20 4.78 -7.33
CA TYR A 197 -3.61 4.36 -5.99
C TYR A 197 -5.11 4.03 -5.90
N CYS A 198 -5.94 4.66 -6.75
CA CYS A 198 -7.38 4.40 -6.77
C CYS A 198 -7.73 2.93 -7.05
N ILE A 199 -6.86 2.17 -7.71
CA ILE A 199 -7.10 0.73 -7.96
C ILE A 199 -7.24 -0.06 -6.65
N TYR A 200 -6.50 0.33 -5.61
CA TYR A 200 -6.58 -0.26 -4.28
C TYR A 200 -7.80 0.27 -3.54
N PHE A 201 -7.97 1.59 -3.49
CA PHE A 201 -9.10 2.21 -2.79
C PHE A 201 -10.48 1.76 -3.31
N LEU A 202 -10.58 1.41 -4.58
CA LEU A 202 -11.81 0.90 -5.22
C LEU A 202 -11.96 -0.62 -5.13
N TRP A 203 -11.06 -1.35 -4.47
CA TRP A 203 -11.13 -2.82 -4.39
C TRP A 203 -12.47 -3.29 -3.83
N ALA A 204 -12.94 -2.72 -2.72
CA ALA A 204 -14.25 -3.05 -2.17
C ALA A 204 -15.40 -2.71 -3.13
N ALA A 205 -15.31 -1.57 -3.83
CA ALA A 205 -16.35 -1.11 -4.75
C ALA A 205 -16.46 -1.98 -6.01
N ASN A 206 -15.41 -2.73 -6.36
CA ASN A 206 -15.44 -3.71 -7.46
C ASN A 206 -16.42 -4.87 -7.22
N CYS A 207 -16.99 -5.00 -6.02
CA CYS A 207 -18.05 -5.97 -5.77
C CYS A 207 -19.32 -5.66 -6.61
N PHE A 208 -19.65 -4.40 -6.86
CA PHE A 208 -20.83 -4.01 -7.65
C PHE A 208 -20.76 -4.46 -9.12
N PRO A 209 -19.70 -4.13 -9.90
CA PRO A 209 -19.58 -4.64 -11.26
C PRO A 209 -19.48 -6.16 -11.28
N THR A 210 -18.80 -6.79 -10.31
CA THR A 210 -18.73 -8.25 -10.21
C THR A 210 -20.12 -8.87 -10.06
N LEU A 211 -20.94 -8.34 -9.14
CA LEU A 211 -22.32 -8.78 -8.96
C LEU A 211 -23.16 -8.57 -10.22
N TYR A 212 -22.97 -7.44 -10.92
CA TYR A 212 -23.62 -7.20 -12.21
C TYR A 212 -23.25 -8.29 -13.22
N TYR A 213 -21.97 -8.59 -13.40
CA TYR A 213 -21.47 -9.59 -14.35
C TYR A 213 -21.89 -11.03 -14.00
N VAL A 214 -22.16 -11.33 -12.74
CA VAL A 214 -22.67 -12.64 -12.33
C VAL A 214 -24.19 -12.73 -12.49
N VAL A 215 -24.92 -11.69 -12.09
CA VAL A 215 -26.39 -11.72 -12.02
C VAL A 215 -27.03 -11.46 -13.38
N VAL A 216 -26.61 -10.41 -14.09
CA VAL A 216 -27.30 -9.97 -15.32
C VAL A 216 -27.18 -11.00 -16.45
N PRO A 217 -25.98 -11.51 -16.79
CA PRO A 217 -25.85 -12.56 -17.80
C PRO A 217 -26.63 -13.84 -17.47
N SER A 218 -26.62 -14.25 -16.20
CA SER A 218 -27.36 -15.44 -15.76
C SER A 218 -28.88 -15.25 -15.93
N LEU A 219 -29.42 -14.10 -15.56
CA LEU A 219 -30.85 -13.80 -15.74
C LEU A 219 -31.23 -13.66 -17.21
N CYS A 220 -30.38 -13.03 -18.02
CA CYS A 220 -30.57 -12.91 -19.46
C CYS A 220 -30.59 -14.29 -20.14
N LEU A 221 -29.66 -15.18 -19.76
CA LEU A 221 -29.62 -16.55 -20.24
C LEU A 221 -30.92 -17.30 -19.89
N LEU A 222 -31.37 -17.23 -18.64
CA LEU A 222 -32.61 -17.88 -18.19
C LEU A 222 -33.86 -17.34 -18.92
N ARG A 223 -33.86 -16.07 -19.29
CA ARG A 223 -35.00 -15.42 -19.99
C ARG A 223 -34.87 -15.44 -21.51
N GLY A 224 -33.80 -16.01 -22.07
CA GLY A 224 -33.54 -15.97 -23.51
C GLY A 224 -33.31 -14.56 -24.07
N ILE A 225 -32.89 -13.61 -23.24
CA ILE A 225 -32.57 -12.24 -23.64
C ILE A 225 -31.13 -12.21 -24.14
N SER A 226 -30.92 -11.85 -25.41
CA SER A 226 -29.57 -11.70 -25.97
C SER A 226 -28.89 -10.45 -25.43
N LEU A 227 -27.74 -10.62 -24.77
CA LEU A 227 -26.88 -9.50 -24.34
C LEU A 227 -25.95 -9.01 -25.44
N PHE A 228 -25.60 -9.88 -26.38
CA PHE A 228 -24.68 -9.58 -27.46
C PHE A 228 -25.43 -9.25 -28.76
N PRO A 229 -24.85 -8.40 -29.63
CA PRO A 229 -25.42 -8.15 -30.94
C PRO A 229 -25.36 -9.40 -31.81
N LYS A 230 -26.26 -9.49 -32.79
CA LYS A 230 -26.21 -10.55 -33.81
C LYS A 230 -24.93 -10.42 -34.65
N ALA A 231 -24.45 -11.53 -35.21
CA ALA A 231 -23.27 -11.53 -36.09
C ALA A 231 -23.42 -10.67 -37.35
N SER A 232 -24.66 -10.44 -37.79
CA SER A 232 -24.97 -9.52 -38.89
C SER A 232 -24.93 -8.04 -38.48
N SER A 233 -24.80 -7.72 -37.20
CA SER A 233 -24.79 -6.35 -36.71
C SER A 233 -23.39 -5.75 -36.87
N PRO A 234 -23.26 -4.51 -37.37
CA PRO A 234 -21.98 -3.80 -37.40
C PRO A 234 -21.31 -3.72 -36.03
N TRP A 235 -22.08 -3.72 -34.94
CA TRP A 235 -21.58 -3.68 -33.56
C TRP A 235 -20.74 -4.89 -33.18
N ILE A 236 -20.83 -6.04 -33.88
CA ILE A 236 -19.98 -7.20 -33.56
C ILE A 236 -18.49 -6.88 -33.71
N HIS A 237 -18.11 -5.94 -34.58
CA HIS A 237 -16.72 -5.53 -34.73
C HIS A 237 -16.16 -4.87 -33.46
N ALA A 238 -16.98 -4.11 -32.73
CA ALA A 238 -16.56 -3.51 -31.47
C ALA A 238 -16.34 -4.59 -30.39
N PHE A 239 -17.20 -5.60 -30.33
CA PHE A 239 -17.04 -6.73 -29.41
C PHE A 239 -15.86 -7.63 -29.78
N ALA A 240 -15.67 -7.90 -31.08
CA ALA A 240 -14.51 -8.66 -31.56
C ALA A 240 -13.21 -7.90 -31.26
N TYR A 241 -13.17 -6.59 -31.50
CA TYR A 241 -12.03 -5.76 -31.13
C TYR A 241 -11.76 -5.85 -29.62
N ALA A 242 -12.76 -5.64 -28.77
CA ALA A 242 -12.59 -5.75 -27.32
C ALA A 242 -12.08 -7.15 -26.89
N PHE A 243 -12.54 -8.22 -27.53
CA PHE A 243 -12.11 -9.59 -27.23
C PHE A 243 -10.67 -9.91 -27.67
N PHE A 244 -10.20 -9.33 -28.77
CA PHE A 244 -8.87 -9.60 -29.32
C PHE A 244 -7.81 -8.56 -28.95
N ALA A 245 -8.21 -7.41 -28.42
CA ALA A 245 -7.30 -6.34 -28.00
C ALA A 245 -6.81 -6.48 -26.55
N ASP A 246 -7.48 -7.31 -25.73
CA ASP A 246 -7.02 -7.76 -24.40
C ASP A 246 -6.01 -8.92 -24.51
#